data_AF-A0A6A5WJ43-F1
#
_entry.id   AF-A0A6A5WJ43-F1
#
_cell.length_a   1.000
_cell.length_b   1.000
_cell.length_c   1.000
_cell.angle_alpha   90.00
_cell.angle_beta   90.00
_cell.angle_gamma   90.00
#
_symmetry.space_group_name_H-M   'P 1'
#
loop_
_entity.id
_entity.type
_entity.pdbx_description
1 polymer ?
#
loop_
_entity_poly.entity_id
_entity_poly.type
_entity_poly.pdbx_seq_one_letter_code
_entity_poly.pdbx_strand_id
1 'polypeptide(L)'
;MSTPNYSIYAIVVYWVLALVPHYYGLYLLFRTSQQKYNNHRPWTPEYTSKLRAAVGEKTWSTYEKLEAVSHNAFENAPLFVAAVVLGTVAGVGKGMSLLIPILLRWIDEADIGEKNWVDCWS
;
A
#
# COMPACT_ATOMS: atom_id res chain seq x y z
N MET A 1 -22.31 -25.28 -14.27
CA MET A 1 -22.19 -24.11 -13.37
C MET A 1 -20.85 -23.44 -13.65
N SER A 2 -20.84 -22.17 -14.05
CA SER A 2 -19.59 -21.41 -14.24
C SER A 2 -19.04 -21.00 -12.88
N THR A 3 -17.80 -21.37 -12.56
CA THR A 3 -17.13 -20.91 -11.33
C THR A 3 -16.90 -19.39 -11.43
N PRO A 4 -17.39 -18.58 -10.48
CA PRO A 4 -17.16 -17.14 -10.49
C PRO A 4 -15.68 -16.83 -10.26
N ASN A 5 -15.11 -15.92 -11.07
CA ASN A 5 -13.73 -15.49 -10.90
C ASN A 5 -13.66 -14.35 -9.88
N TYR A 6 -13.31 -14.69 -8.64
CA TYR A 6 -13.22 -13.71 -7.55
C TYR A 6 -11.99 -12.79 -7.64
N SER A 7 -10.98 -13.12 -8.45
CA SER A 7 -9.73 -12.34 -8.52
C SER A 7 -9.96 -10.92 -9.05
N ILE A 8 -10.99 -10.69 -9.88
CA ILE A 8 -11.34 -9.36 -10.40
C ILE A 8 -11.74 -8.41 -9.27
N TYR A 9 -12.38 -8.90 -8.20
CA TYR A 9 -12.72 -8.08 -7.04
C TYR A 9 -11.49 -7.60 -6.26
N ALA A 10 -10.34 -8.27 -6.41
CA ALA A 10 -9.10 -7.85 -5.78
C ALA A 10 -8.63 -6.48 -6.29
N ILE A 11 -8.98 -6.10 -7.53
CA ILE A 11 -8.71 -4.76 -8.06
C ILE A 11 -9.43 -3.69 -7.24
N VAL A 12 -10.72 -3.89 -6.95
CA VAL A 12 -11.52 -2.95 -6.16
C VAL A 12 -10.97 -2.86 -4.74
N VAL A 13 -10.65 -4.00 -4.12
CA VAL A 13 -10.05 -4.04 -2.78
C VAL A 13 -8.72 -3.30 -2.74
N TYR A 14 -7.87 -3.45 -3.76
CA TYR A 14 -6.59 -2.75 -3.85
C TYR A 14 -6.77 -1.24 -3.88
N TRP A 15 -7.70 -0.73 -4.70
CA TRP A 15 -8.00 0.71 -4.74
C TRP A 15 -8.47 1.24 -3.38
N VAL A 16 -9.32 0.49 -2.68
CA VAL A 16 -9.75 0.86 -1.32
C VAL A 16 -8.55 0.93 -0.38
N LEU A 17 -7.68 -0.08 -0.40
CA LEU A 17 -6.47 -0.09 0.44
C LEU A 17 -5.49 1.04 0.11
N ALA A 18 -5.37 1.42 -1.16
CA ALA A 18 -4.54 2.55 -1.57
C ALA A 18 -5.12 3.90 -1.12
N LEU A 19 -6.45 4.04 -1.14
CA LEU A 19 -7.17 5.27 -0.79
C LEU A 19 -7.30 5.50 0.72
N VAL A 20 -7.45 4.44 1.53
CA VAL A 20 -7.70 4.56 2.98
C VAL A 20 -6.62 5.37 3.71
N PRO A 21 -5.31 5.14 3.52
CA PRO A 21 -4.27 5.92 4.18
C PRO A 21 -4.33 7.41 3.82
N HIS A 22 -4.60 7.75 2.56
CA HIS A 22 -4.73 9.14 2.10
C HIS A 22 -5.90 9.85 2.79
N TYR A 23 -7.10 9.26 2.76
CA TYR A 23 -8.27 9.87 3.40
C TYR A 23 -8.12 9.96 4.93
N TYR A 24 -7.46 8.99 5.56
CA TYR A 24 -7.17 9.05 6.98
C TYR A 24 -6.17 10.17 7.31
N GLY A 25 -5.15 10.38 6.46
CA GLY A 25 -4.22 11.50 6.57
C GLY A 25 -4.92 12.87 6.47
N LEU A 26 -5.78 13.04 5.46
CA LEU A 26 -6.59 14.26 5.31
C LEU A 26 -7.54 14.48 6.49
N TYR A 27 -8.16 13.41 7.01
CA TYR A 27 -9.00 13.48 8.19
C TYR A 27 -8.23 13.98 9.42
N LEU A 28 -7.02 13.47 9.64
CA LEU A 28 -6.14 13.93 10.73
C LEU A 28 -5.79 15.41 10.58
N LEU A 29 -5.41 15.85 9.38
CA LEU A 29 -5.14 17.26 9.08
C LEU A 29 -6.36 18.13 9.33
N PHE A 30 -7.53 17.73 8.85
CA PHE A 30 -8.77 18.50 8.99
C PHE A 30 -9.19 18.66 10.46
N ARG A 31 -9.06 17.60 11.26
CA ARG A 31 -9.37 17.61 12.70
C ARG A 31 -8.43 18.48 13.51
N THR A 32 -7.13 18.42 13.20
CA THR A 32 -6.10 19.15 13.96
C THR A 32 -5.94 20.61 13.54
N SER A 33 -6.15 20.92 12.25
CA SER A 33 -6.08 22.28 11.72
C SER A 33 -7.34 23.13 11.95
N GLN A 34 -8.30 22.66 12.75
CA GLN A 34 -9.60 23.31 12.97
C GLN A 34 -10.33 23.65 11.66
N GLN A 35 -10.37 22.71 10.71
CA GLN A 35 -11.04 22.88 9.41
C GLN A 35 -10.43 23.96 8.49
N LYS A 36 -9.20 24.42 8.76
CA LYS A 36 -8.51 25.42 7.93
C LYS A 36 -7.78 24.82 6.72
N TYR A 37 -7.98 23.53 6.46
CA TYR A 37 -7.40 22.87 5.31
C TYR A 37 -8.05 23.38 4.01
N ASN A 38 -7.28 24.09 3.20
CA ASN A 38 -7.68 24.61 1.90
C ASN A 38 -7.12 23.72 0.77
N ASN A 39 -8.00 23.06 0.02
CA ASN A 39 -7.63 22.18 -1.09
C ASN A 39 -7.43 22.92 -2.44
N HIS A 40 -7.54 24.25 -2.47
CA HIS A 40 -7.42 24.99 -3.73
C HIS A 40 -5.98 25.01 -4.26
N ARG A 41 -4.98 25.05 -3.35
CA ARG A 41 -3.54 25.02 -3.67
C ARG A 41 -2.74 24.31 -2.56
N PRO A 42 -2.87 22.98 -2.43
CA PRO A 42 -2.29 22.24 -1.31
C PRO A 42 -0.76 22.15 -1.32
N TRP A 43 -0.12 22.31 -2.49
CA TRP A 43 1.33 22.13 -2.66
C TRP A 43 2.10 23.44 -2.84
N THR A 44 1.81 24.43 -1.99
CA THR A 44 2.66 25.62 -1.89
C THR A 44 3.54 25.53 -0.64
N PRO A 45 4.86 25.81 -0.72
CA PRO A 45 5.76 25.75 0.44
C PRO A 45 5.28 26.62 1.62
N GLU A 46 4.66 27.75 1.32
CA GLU A 46 4.09 28.67 2.31
C GLU A 46 2.87 28.07 3.00
N TYR A 47 2.06 27.28 2.29
CA TYR A 47 0.90 26.62 2.87
C TYR A 47 1.29 25.40 3.69
N THR A 48 2.21 24.56 3.20
CA THR A 48 2.68 23.37 3.91
C THR A 48 3.38 23.74 5.21
N SER A 49 4.20 24.79 5.23
CA SER A 49 4.83 25.30 6.45
C SER A 49 3.82 25.82 7.47
N LYS A 50 2.81 26.59 7.04
CA LYS A 50 1.70 27.04 7.89
C LYS A 50 0.88 25.88 8.43
N LEU A 51 0.60 24.87 7.61
CA LEU A 51 -0.19 23.71 7.99
C LEU A 51 0.58 22.83 8.99
N ARG A 52 1.88 22.61 8.76
CA ARG A 52 2.77 21.91 9.69
C ARG A 52 2.85 22.61 11.04
N ALA A 53 2.94 23.94 11.05
CA ALA A 53 2.93 24.73 12.28
C ALA A 53 1.58 24.64 13.03
N ALA A 54 0.46 24.59 12.30
CA ALA A 54 -0.88 24.52 12.90
C ALA A 54 -1.21 23.13 13.49
N VAL A 55 -0.72 22.06 12.87
CA VAL A 55 -1.06 20.66 13.20
C VAL A 55 -0.11 20.07 14.25
N GLY A 56 1.11 20.60 14.34
CA GLY A 56 2.17 20.10 15.21
C GLY A 56 2.93 18.92 14.60
N GLU A 57 4.17 18.75 15.04
CA GLU A 57 5.14 17.83 14.43
C GLU A 57 4.71 16.36 14.45
N LYS A 58 4.11 15.90 15.55
CA LYS A 58 3.67 14.51 15.71
C LYS A 58 2.63 14.12 14.67
N THR A 59 1.57 14.91 14.52
CA THR A 59 0.51 14.63 13.56
C THR A 59 0.99 14.83 12.13
N TRP A 60 1.87 15.82 11.90
CA TRP A 60 2.50 16.03 10.59
C TRP A 60 3.33 14.81 10.16
N SER A 61 4.16 14.25 11.04
CA SER A 61 4.92 13.03 10.77
C SER A 61 4.02 11.84 10.42
N THR A 62 2.89 11.70 11.11
CA THR A 62 1.92 10.64 10.80
C THR A 62 1.27 10.85 9.43
N TYR A 63 0.91 12.09 9.10
CA TYR A 63 0.36 12.44 7.79
C TYR A 63 1.34 12.11 6.66
N GLU A 64 2.61 12.50 6.77
CA GLU A 64 3.64 12.21 5.77
C GLU A 64 3.82 10.70 5.54
N LYS A 65 3.80 9.91 6.62
CA LYS A 65 3.88 8.44 6.51
C LYS A 65 2.68 7.86 5.76
N LEU A 66 1.48 8.33 6.04
CA LEU A 66 0.25 7.85 5.40
C LEU A 66 0.20 8.22 3.92
N GLU A 67 0.60 9.44 3.57
CA GLU A 67 0.72 9.87 2.17
C GLU A 67 1.77 9.05 1.43
N ALA A 68 2.94 8.79 2.04
CA ALA A 68 3.98 7.97 1.42
C ALA A 68 3.51 6.55 1.14
N VAL A 69 2.77 5.92 2.07
CA VAL A 69 2.19 4.59 1.87
C VAL A 69 1.14 4.59 0.75
N SER A 70 0.27 5.60 0.72
CA SER A 70 -0.75 5.73 -0.33
C SER A 70 -0.12 5.93 -1.71
N HIS A 71 0.91 6.79 -1.80
CA HIS A 71 1.61 7.04 -3.06
C HIS A 71 2.30 5.78 -3.59
N ASN A 72 3.01 5.05 -2.72
CA ASN A 72 3.62 3.77 -3.06
C ASN A 72 2.57 2.74 -3.54
N ALA A 73 1.39 2.71 -2.92
CA ALA A 73 0.29 1.86 -3.39
C ALA A 73 -0.23 2.29 -4.78
N PHE A 74 -0.35 3.60 -5.05
CA PHE A 74 -0.77 4.05 -6.39
C PHE A 74 0.26 3.79 -7.47
N GLU A 75 1.55 3.92 -7.16
CA GLU A 75 2.64 3.60 -8.09
C GLU A 75 2.67 2.11 -8.47
N ASN A 76 2.35 1.22 -7.52
CA ASN A 76 2.29 -0.22 -7.75
C ASN A 76 0.95 -0.71 -8.35
N ALA A 77 -0.09 0.13 -8.37
CA ALA A 77 -1.41 -0.25 -8.85
C ALA A 77 -1.43 -0.82 -10.27
N PRO A 78 -0.73 -0.23 -11.27
CA PRO A 78 -0.72 -0.77 -12.63
C PRO A 78 -0.13 -2.17 -12.72
N LEU A 79 0.94 -2.44 -11.97
CA LEU A 79 1.58 -3.76 -11.92
C LEU A 79 0.64 -4.81 -11.30
N PHE A 80 -0.02 -4.45 -10.20
CA PHE A 80 -0.99 -5.32 -9.55
C PHE A 80 -2.19 -5.63 -10.46
N VAL A 81 -2.79 -4.61 -11.08
CA VAL A 81 -3.93 -4.78 -12.00
C VAL A 81 -3.53 -5.62 -13.20
N ALA A 82 -2.36 -5.37 -13.78
CA ALA A 82 -1.84 -6.18 -14.89
C ALA A 82 -1.67 -7.65 -14.48
N ALA A 83 -1.13 -7.92 -13.30
CA ALA A 83 -0.98 -9.28 -12.78
C ALA A 83 -2.33 -9.99 -12.57
N VAL A 84 -3.35 -9.30 -12.04
CA VAL A 84 -4.69 -9.87 -11.83
C VAL A 84 -5.38 -10.17 -13.18
N VAL A 85 -5.26 -9.27 -14.15
CA VAL A 85 -5.84 -9.45 -15.49
C VAL A 85 -5.14 -10.57 -16.23
N LEU A 86 -3.80 -10.57 -16.27
CA LEU A 86 -3.02 -11.63 -16.92
C LEU A 86 -3.22 -12.98 -16.25
N GLY A 87 -3.27 -13.05 -14.91
CA GLY A 87 -3.57 -14.26 -14.17
C GLY A 87 -4.98 -14.80 -14.45
N THR A 88 -5.95 -13.90 -14.61
CA THR A 88 -7.32 -14.25 -15.04
C THR A 88 -7.34 -14.82 -16.45
N VAL A 89 -6.68 -14.16 -17.41
CA VAL A 89 -6.61 -14.61 -18.81
C VAL A 89 -5.86 -15.93 -18.94
N ALA A 90 -4.77 -16.10 -18.18
CA ALA A 90 -3.99 -17.33 -18.13
C ALA A 90 -4.71 -18.47 -17.37
N GLY A 91 -5.87 -18.23 -16.75
CA GLY A 91 -6.62 -19.24 -16.02
C GLY A 91 -5.96 -19.70 -14.72
N VAL A 92 -5.10 -18.85 -14.13
CA VAL A 92 -4.43 -19.06 -12.84
C VAL A 92 -5.49 -19.03 -11.74
N GLY A 93 -6.11 -20.19 -11.52
CA GLY A 93 -7.30 -20.33 -10.68
C GLY A 93 -7.98 -21.69 -10.84
N LYS A 94 -7.71 -22.41 -11.95
CA LYS A 94 -8.09 -23.83 -12.09
C LYS A 94 -7.13 -24.81 -11.40
N GLY A 95 -6.02 -24.31 -10.85
CA GLY A 95 -4.99 -25.11 -10.20
C GLY A 95 -4.17 -24.26 -9.23
N MET A 96 -4.83 -23.57 -8.30
CA MET A 96 -4.14 -22.86 -7.22
C MET A 96 -3.58 -23.88 -6.21
N SER A 97 -2.56 -24.62 -6.65
CA SER A 97 -1.65 -25.37 -5.79
C SER A 97 -0.19 -25.04 -6.16
N LEU A 98 0.10 -23.87 -6.72
CA LEU A 98 1.46 -23.46 -7.10
C LEU A 98 2.10 -22.45 -6.13
N LEU A 99 1.32 -21.68 -5.38
CA LEU A 99 1.89 -20.80 -4.33
C LEU A 99 2.39 -21.60 -3.12
N ILE A 100 1.74 -22.72 -2.78
CA ILE A 100 2.18 -23.62 -1.71
C ILE A 100 3.54 -24.27 -2.05
N PRO A 101 3.77 -24.90 -3.21
CA PRO A 101 5.06 -25.49 -3.52
C PRO A 101 6.16 -24.45 -3.80
N ILE A 102 5.84 -23.24 -4.26
CA ILE A 102 6.86 -22.17 -4.38
C ILE A 102 7.30 -21.67 -2.99
N LEU A 103 6.36 -21.48 -2.06
CA LEU A 103 6.67 -21.15 -0.65
C LEU A 103 7.37 -22.30 0.07
N LEU A 104 6.92 -23.54 -0.12
CA LEU A 104 7.58 -24.72 0.46
C LEU A 104 8.98 -24.90 -0.11
N ARG A 105 9.17 -24.68 -1.41
CA ARG A 105 10.50 -24.74 -2.04
C ARG A 105 11.41 -23.62 -1.54
N TRP A 106 10.89 -22.42 -1.30
CA TRP A 106 11.66 -21.34 -0.68
C TRP A 106 12.02 -21.64 0.78
N ILE A 107 11.14 -22.29 1.54
CA ILE A 107 11.41 -22.76 2.90
C ILE A 107 12.45 -23.90 2.90
N ASP A 108 12.39 -24.81 1.94
CA ASP A 108 13.35 -25.93 1.78
C ASP A 108 14.73 -25.45 1.32
N GLU A 109 14.77 -24.42 0.45
CA GLU A 109 16.01 -23.75 0.02
C GLU A 109 16.59 -22.84 1.13
N ALA A 110 15.78 -22.39 2.08
CA ALA A 110 16.23 -21.59 3.23
C ALA A 110 16.79 -22.42 4.40
N ASP A 111 16.62 -23.75 4.41
CA ASP A 111 17.12 -24.63 5.47
C ASP A 111 18.57 -25.12 5.24
N ILE A 112 19.22 -24.68 4.16
CA ILE A 112 20.67 -24.87 3.96
C ILE A 112 21.41 -23.63 4.50
N GLY A 113 21.66 -23.62 5.80
CA GLY A 113 22.64 -22.71 6.39
C GLY A 113 22.14 -21.93 7.60
N GLU A 114 21.85 -22.66 8.67
CA GLU A 114 21.85 -22.11 10.04
C GLU A 114 23.28 -21.61 10.36
N LYS A 115 23.63 -20.40 9.89
CA LYS A 115 24.77 -19.60 10.38
C LYS A 115 24.62 -18.14 9.96
N ASN A 116 24.33 -17.31 10.97
CA ASN A 116 24.67 -15.89 11.09
C ASN A 116 23.89 -14.86 10.25
N TRP A 117 22.57 -14.79 10.45
CA TRP A 117 21.75 -13.65 10.00
C TRP A 117 21.89 -12.37 10.85
N VAL A 118 22.67 -12.41 11.93
CA VAL A 118 22.79 -11.30 12.89
C VAL A 118 23.84 -10.26 12.45
N ASP A 119 24.74 -10.58 11.52
CA ASP A 119 25.86 -9.71 11.14
C ASP A 119 25.58 -8.80 9.93
N CYS A 120 24.37 -8.82 9.35
CA CYS A 120 23.99 -7.94 8.23
C CYS A 120 23.40 -6.58 8.67
N TRP A 121 23.26 -6.34 9.97
CA TRP A 121 22.71 -5.10 10.54
C TRP A 121 23.59 -4.48 11.64
N SER A 122 24.92 -4.61 11.49
CA SER A 122 25.92 -3.82 12.24
C SER A 122 27.01 -3.29 11.32
#